data_AF-A0A926VY77-F1
#
_entry.id   AF-A0A926VY77-F1
#
_cell.length_a   1.000
_cell.length_b   1.000
_cell.length_c   1.000
_cell.angle_alpha   90.00
_cell.angle_beta   90.00
_cell.angle_gamma   90.00
#
_symmetry.space_group_name_H-M   'P 1'
#
loop_
_entity.id
_entity.type
_entity.pdbx_description
1 polymer ?
#
loop_
_entity_poly.entity_id
_entity_poly.type
_entity_poly.pdbx_seq_one_letter_code
_entity_poly.pdbx_strand_id
1 'polypeptide(L)'
;MLDFSKVIALALTSLSFYGIGVSALSKSVLAGEPIIDKNCRRHERTQEVFQQIPPQNQARILMTSSFQVNNKKYSLQLLKFPNSTGVLCLWEPNARLPQRLKDVSIIQDKVIEKFEKDPSRPANYIITIKGEKMEDILKTAYRLNLTNPNQPKVTPLVRVYKN
;
A
#
# COMPACT_ATOMS: atom_id res chain seq x y z
N MET A 1 62.36 -8.85 44.45
CA MET A 1 62.00 -7.51 43.93
C MET A 1 61.42 -7.75 42.54
N LEU A 2 60.09 -7.80 42.40
CA LEU A 2 59.44 -8.07 41.12
C LEU A 2 59.65 -6.86 40.20
N ASP A 3 60.24 -7.11 39.04
CA ASP A 3 60.58 -6.10 38.05
C ASP A 3 59.30 -5.68 37.29
N PHE A 4 58.61 -4.69 37.85
CA PHE A 4 57.35 -4.14 37.35
C PHE A 4 57.42 -3.61 35.91
N SER A 5 58.63 -3.36 35.38
CA SER A 5 58.83 -2.81 34.04
C SER A 5 58.47 -3.79 32.91
N LYS A 6 58.67 -5.11 33.12
CA LYS A 6 58.37 -6.15 32.10
C LYS A 6 56.89 -6.50 32.01
N VAL A 7 56.12 -6.31 33.09
CA VAL A 7 54.68 -6.62 33.13
C VAL A 7 53.88 -5.55 32.39
N ILE A 8 54.34 -4.30 32.40
CA ILE A 8 53.66 -3.17 31.75
C ILE A 8 53.82 -3.22 30.23
N ALA A 9 54.98 -3.65 29.71
CA ALA A 9 55.21 -3.79 28.27
C ALA A 9 54.33 -4.89 27.62
N LEU A 10 54.01 -5.96 28.36
CA LEU A 10 53.13 -7.05 27.91
C LEU A 10 51.64 -6.73 28.02
N ALA A 11 51.25 -5.78 28.88
CA ALA A 11 49.86 -5.33 29.00
C ALA A 11 49.44 -4.32 27.92
N LEU A 12 50.40 -3.62 27.29
CA LEU A 12 50.11 -2.58 26.29
C LEU A 12 49.92 -3.11 24.85
N THR A 13 50.20 -4.39 24.59
CA THR A 13 49.99 -5.01 23.25
C THR A 13 48.71 -5.84 23.13
N SER A 14 48.00 -6.10 24.24
CA SER A 14 46.78 -6.93 24.23
C SER A 14 45.47 -6.12 24.21
N LEU A 15 45.52 -4.79 24.36
CA LEU A 15 44.35 -3.91 24.41
C LEU A 15 44.01 -3.19 23.09
N SER A 16 44.64 -3.57 21.97
CA SER A 16 44.37 -2.97 20.65
C SER A 16 43.35 -3.72 19.80
N PHE A 17 42.74 -4.80 20.29
CA PHE A 17 41.82 -5.65 19.50
C PHE A 17 40.34 -5.65 19.95
N TYR A 18 39.90 -4.68 20.75
CA TYR A 18 38.46 -4.46 21.03
C TYR A 18 37.93 -3.19 20.36
N GLY A 19 38.25 -3.03 19.07
CA GLY A 19 37.76 -1.93 18.24
C GLY A 19 37.02 -2.42 17.00
N ILE A 20 36.27 -3.51 17.07
CA ILE A 20 35.44 -3.99 15.95
C ILE A 20 34.02 -4.24 16.46
N GLY A 21 33.07 -3.48 15.90
CA GLY A 21 31.71 -3.96 15.77
C GLY A 21 30.60 -3.18 16.48
N VAL A 22 30.62 -1.84 16.49
CA VAL A 22 29.36 -1.08 16.59
C VAL A 22 29.12 -0.31 15.30
N SER A 23 29.24 -0.98 14.15
CA SER A 23 28.44 -0.58 12.99
C SER A 23 27.05 -1.13 13.25
N ALA A 24 26.23 -0.31 13.92
CA ALA A 24 24.80 -0.50 14.01
C ALA A 24 24.28 -0.95 12.63
N LEU A 25 23.62 -2.11 12.57
CA LEU A 25 22.81 -2.56 11.44
C LEU A 25 21.62 -1.61 11.27
N SER A 26 21.87 -0.35 10.93
CA SER A 26 20.83 0.51 10.37
C SER A 26 20.57 -0.04 8.97
N LYS A 27 19.42 -0.69 8.79
CA LYS A 27 18.97 -1.07 7.45
C LYS A 27 19.00 0.19 6.60
N SER A 28 19.81 0.19 5.54
CA SER A 28 19.93 1.35 4.67
C SER A 28 18.57 1.62 4.05
N VAL A 29 17.94 2.74 4.42
CA VAL A 29 16.74 3.24 3.77
C VAL A 29 17.18 3.84 2.44
N LEU A 30 16.72 3.26 1.34
CA LEU A 30 16.91 3.80 0.00
C LEU A 30 16.07 5.08 -0.13
N ALA A 31 16.60 6.07 -0.83
CA ALA A 31 15.86 7.29 -1.14
C ALA A 31 14.60 6.99 -1.98
N GLY A 32 13.55 7.79 -1.77
CA GLY A 32 12.32 7.76 -2.55
C GLY A 32 11.04 7.58 -1.72
N GLU A 33 9.92 7.43 -2.40
CA GLU A 33 8.62 7.22 -1.75
C GLU A 33 8.52 5.82 -1.09
N PRO A 34 7.77 5.69 0.01
CA PRO A 34 7.45 4.39 0.60
C PRO A 34 6.81 3.44 -0.41
N ILE A 35 7.14 2.15 -0.31
CA ILE A 35 6.55 1.11 -1.16
C ILE A 35 5.16 0.79 -0.64
N ILE A 36 4.17 0.77 -1.53
CA ILE A 36 2.79 0.39 -1.19
C ILE A 36 2.48 -0.98 -1.80
N ASP A 37 2.03 -1.92 -0.98
CA ASP A 37 1.65 -3.26 -1.43
C ASP A 37 0.15 -3.38 -1.78
N LYS A 38 -0.25 -4.53 -2.33
CA LYS A 38 -1.66 -4.85 -2.66
C LYS A 38 -2.60 -4.91 -1.46
N ASN A 39 -2.09 -4.94 -0.23
CA ASN A 39 -2.86 -4.94 1.00
C ASN A 39 -2.95 -3.53 1.62
N CYS A 40 -2.58 -2.50 0.86
CA CYS A 40 -2.60 -1.10 1.29
C CYS A 40 -1.55 -0.78 2.38
N ARG A 41 -0.58 -1.66 2.61
CA ARG A 41 0.48 -1.41 3.58
C ARG A 41 1.57 -0.58 2.95
N ARG A 42 2.02 0.44 3.69
CA ARG A 42 3.20 1.23 3.35
C ARG A 42 4.41 0.62 4.04
N HIS A 43 5.46 0.44 3.28
CA HIS A 43 6.73 -0.13 3.73
C HIS A 43 7.82 0.90 3.50
N GLU A 44 8.71 1.05 4.47
CA GLU A 44 9.94 1.79 4.28
C GLU A 44 10.74 1.15 3.14
N ARG A 45 11.43 1.99 2.38
CA ARG A 45 12.12 1.55 1.18
C ARG A 45 13.49 0.98 1.54
N THR A 46 13.54 -0.22 2.11
CA THR A 46 14.81 -0.94 2.36
C THR A 46 15.12 -1.91 1.22
N GLN A 47 16.36 -2.39 1.15
CA GLN A 47 16.76 -3.39 0.16
C GLN A 47 15.94 -4.68 0.29
N GLU A 48 15.65 -5.13 1.51
CA GLU A 48 14.86 -6.35 1.75
C GLU A 48 13.43 -6.18 1.25
N VAL A 49 12.79 -5.03 1.53
CA VAL A 49 11.42 -4.75 1.06
C VAL A 49 11.39 -4.66 -0.45
N PHE A 50 12.39 -4.05 -1.09
CA PHE A 50 12.46 -3.94 -2.54
C PHE A 50 12.59 -5.32 -3.23
N GLN A 51 13.30 -6.26 -2.60
CA GLN A 51 13.38 -7.65 -3.06
C GLN A 51 12.05 -8.41 -2.85
N GLN A 52 11.38 -8.21 -1.72
CA GLN A 52 10.11 -8.87 -1.41
C GLN A 52 8.93 -8.31 -2.21
N ILE A 53 8.95 -7.02 -2.52
CA ILE A 53 7.91 -6.31 -3.25
C ILE A 53 8.55 -5.71 -4.51
N PRO A 54 8.71 -6.51 -5.57
CA PRO A 54 9.38 -6.06 -6.79
C PRO A 54 8.52 -5.00 -7.51
N PRO A 55 9.10 -4.17 -8.41
CA PRO A 55 8.43 -3.00 -9.00
C PRO A 55 7.02 -3.24 -9.57
N GLN A 56 6.78 -4.39 -10.21
CA GLN A 56 5.47 -4.78 -10.75
C GLN A 56 4.37 -4.94 -9.68
N ASN A 57 4.76 -5.13 -8.42
CA ASN A 57 3.89 -5.27 -7.25
C ASN A 57 3.90 -4.02 -6.37
N GLN A 58 4.52 -2.91 -6.82
CA GLN A 58 4.52 -1.63 -6.12
C GLN A 58 3.38 -0.77 -6.65
N ALA A 59 2.48 -0.36 -5.77
CA ALA A 59 1.35 0.48 -6.12
C ALA A 59 1.71 1.97 -5.99
N ARG A 60 1.03 2.81 -6.77
CA ARG A 60 0.99 4.26 -6.56
C ARG A 60 -0.42 4.69 -6.20
N ILE A 61 -0.55 5.73 -5.36
CA ILE A 61 -1.85 6.33 -5.08
C ILE A 61 -2.27 7.13 -6.32
N LEU A 62 -3.33 6.70 -6.98
CA LEU A 62 -3.92 7.44 -8.10
C LEU A 62 -4.88 8.50 -7.60
N MET A 63 -5.65 8.20 -6.56
CA MET A 63 -6.64 9.12 -6.00
C MET A 63 -6.86 8.87 -4.51
N THR A 64 -7.17 9.93 -3.76
CA THR A 64 -7.69 9.86 -2.40
C THR A 64 -8.95 10.72 -2.32
N SER A 65 -10.01 10.18 -1.74
CA SER A 65 -11.30 10.86 -1.60
C SER A 65 -11.82 10.72 -0.18
N SER A 66 -12.03 11.83 0.50
CA SER A 66 -12.67 11.83 1.81
C SER A 66 -14.19 11.82 1.71
N PHE A 67 -14.84 11.18 2.67
CA PHE A 67 -16.29 11.16 2.81
C PHE A 67 -16.68 11.04 4.28
N GLN A 68 -17.94 11.33 4.61
CA GLN A 68 -18.45 11.29 5.97
C GLN A 68 -19.71 10.44 6.04
N VAL A 69 -19.77 9.57 7.04
CA VAL A 69 -20.90 8.69 7.34
C VAL A 69 -21.02 8.62 8.86
N ASN A 70 -22.21 8.74 9.41
CA ASN A 70 -22.46 8.65 10.86
C ASN A 70 -21.51 9.53 11.70
N ASN A 71 -21.30 10.79 11.27
CA ASN A 71 -20.39 11.77 11.88
C ASN A 71 -18.92 11.33 11.99
N LYS A 72 -18.53 10.33 11.21
CA LYS A 72 -17.16 9.82 11.14
C LYS A 72 -16.58 10.11 9.75
N LYS A 73 -15.37 10.65 9.71
CA LYS A 73 -14.65 10.96 8.47
C LYS A 73 -13.83 9.76 8.04
N TYR A 74 -14.08 9.28 6.82
CA TYR A 74 -13.35 8.21 6.17
C TYR A 74 -12.59 8.77 4.97
N SER A 75 -11.61 8.01 4.47
CA SER A 75 -10.99 8.29 3.17
C SER A 75 -10.86 7.01 2.36
N LEU A 76 -11.29 7.05 1.10
CA LEU A 76 -11.10 5.96 0.15
C LEU A 76 -9.93 6.32 -0.77
N GLN A 77 -8.96 5.42 -0.90
CA GLN A 77 -7.84 5.54 -1.82
C GLN A 77 -7.96 4.52 -2.93
N LEU A 78 -7.64 4.96 -4.15
CA LEU A 78 -7.44 4.09 -5.29
C LEU A 78 -5.93 3.98 -5.54
N LEU A 79 -5.40 2.77 -5.37
CA LEU A 79 -4.06 2.41 -5.76
C LEU A 79 -4.05 1.90 -7.20
N LYS A 80 -3.03 2.25 -7.98
CA LYS A 80 -2.79 1.76 -9.33
C LYS A 80 -1.47 1.02 -9.40
N PHE A 81 -1.48 -0.17 -9.98
CA PHE A 81 -0.30 -1.00 -10.24
C PHE A 81 0.22 -0.79 -11.67
N PRO A 82 1.48 -1.16 -11.97
CA PRO A 82 2.07 -1.01 -13.30
C PRO A 82 1.30 -1.74 -14.41
N ASN A 83 0.67 -2.86 -14.12
CA ASN A 83 -0.22 -3.58 -15.04
C ASN A 83 -1.61 -2.91 -15.23
N SER A 84 -1.77 -1.68 -14.72
CA SER A 84 -3.01 -0.90 -14.73
C SER A 84 -4.16 -1.45 -13.89
N THR A 85 -3.93 -2.48 -13.06
CA THR A 85 -4.97 -2.91 -12.11
C THR A 85 -5.09 -1.93 -10.95
N GLY A 86 -6.29 -1.86 -10.39
CA GLY A 86 -6.63 -0.98 -9.28
C GLY A 86 -6.95 -1.74 -8.00
N VAL A 87 -6.57 -1.18 -6.86
CA VAL A 87 -6.94 -1.66 -5.53
C VAL A 87 -7.54 -0.53 -4.72
N LEU A 88 -8.68 -0.79 -4.08
CA LEU A 88 -9.34 0.17 -3.19
C LEU A 88 -8.96 -0.07 -1.73
N CYS A 89 -8.54 1.02 -1.07
CA CYS A 89 -8.09 1.03 0.31
C CYS A 89 -8.94 2.02 1.12
N LEU A 90 -9.51 1.57 2.22
CA LEU A 90 -10.30 2.38 3.13
C LEU A 90 -9.45 2.81 4.32
N TRP A 91 -9.40 4.11 4.57
CA TRP A 91 -8.89 4.69 5.80
C TRP A 91 -10.07 4.97 6.73
N GLU A 92 -10.15 4.18 7.79
CA GLU A 92 -11.15 4.35 8.83
C GLU A 92 -10.75 5.44 9.84
N PRO A 93 -11.72 6.06 10.52
CA PRO A 93 -11.46 6.95 11.64
C PRO A 93 -10.57 6.26 12.67
N ASN A 94 -9.54 6.97 13.13
CA ASN A 94 -8.57 6.50 14.14
C ASN A 94 -7.74 5.27 13.73
N ALA A 95 -7.86 4.79 12.48
CA ALA A 95 -7.00 3.73 11.98
C ALA A 95 -5.59 4.27 11.68
N ARG A 96 -4.58 3.55 12.17
CA ARG A 96 -3.18 3.88 11.89
C ARG A 96 -2.79 3.63 10.43
N LEU A 97 -3.43 2.65 9.80
CA LEU A 97 -3.12 2.21 8.44
C LEU A 97 -4.43 2.00 7.67
N PRO A 98 -4.45 2.31 6.36
CA PRO A 98 -5.58 1.98 5.51
C PRO A 98 -5.64 0.46 5.32
N GLN A 99 -6.84 -0.04 5.12
CA GLN A 99 -7.09 -1.45 4.88
C GLN A 99 -7.66 -1.65 3.49
N ARG A 100 -7.28 -2.75 2.85
CA ARG A 100 -7.90 -3.16 1.59
C ARG A 100 -9.39 -3.36 1.80
N LEU A 101 -10.21 -2.72 0.96
CA LEU A 101 -11.66 -2.83 1.03
C LEU A 101 -12.08 -4.28 0.75
N LYS A 102 -12.75 -4.91 1.71
CA LYS A 102 -13.24 -6.29 1.64
C LYS A 102 -14.59 -6.36 0.92
N ASP A 103 -15.01 -7.56 0.54
CA ASP A 103 -16.34 -7.84 -0.03
C ASP A 103 -16.70 -7.06 -1.32
N VAL A 104 -15.67 -6.63 -2.05
CA VAL A 104 -15.79 -5.89 -3.31
C VAL A 104 -14.93 -6.51 -4.42
N SER A 105 -14.76 -7.83 -4.41
CA SER A 105 -13.86 -8.57 -5.31
C SER A 105 -14.12 -8.31 -6.80
N ILE A 106 -15.36 -8.04 -7.18
CA ILE A 106 -15.76 -7.76 -8.57
C ILE A 106 -15.09 -6.50 -9.17
N ILE A 107 -14.63 -5.57 -8.33
CA ILE A 107 -13.93 -4.33 -8.74
C ILE A 107 -12.49 -4.26 -8.23
N GLN A 108 -12.04 -5.22 -7.43
CA GLN A 108 -10.67 -5.28 -6.91
C GLN A 108 -9.74 -6.04 -7.87
N ASP A 109 -8.48 -5.61 -7.97
CA ASP A 109 -7.47 -6.17 -8.88
C ASP A 109 -7.89 -6.18 -10.36
N LYS A 110 -8.88 -5.36 -10.73
CA LYS A 110 -9.33 -5.18 -12.11
C LYS A 110 -8.68 -3.96 -12.73
N VAL A 111 -8.66 -3.88 -14.06
CA VAL A 111 -8.21 -2.69 -14.78
C VAL A 111 -9.28 -1.61 -14.63
N ILE A 112 -9.02 -0.61 -13.80
CA ILE A 112 -9.94 0.50 -13.54
C ILE A 112 -9.66 1.60 -14.57
N GLU A 113 -10.64 1.83 -15.46
CA GLU A 113 -10.57 2.88 -16.47
C GLU A 113 -10.98 4.24 -15.92
N LYS A 114 -11.96 4.24 -15.00
CA LYS A 114 -12.52 5.47 -14.42
C LYS A 114 -12.94 5.26 -12.97
N PHE A 115 -12.65 6.24 -12.13
CA PHE A 115 -13.06 6.27 -10.72
C PHE A 115 -13.54 7.67 -10.37
N GLU A 116 -14.79 7.79 -9.95
CA GLU A 116 -15.43 9.08 -9.68
C GLU A 116 -16.25 9.02 -8.40
N LYS A 117 -16.29 10.14 -7.66
CA LYS A 117 -17.21 10.30 -6.54
C LYS A 117 -18.58 10.72 -7.07
N ASP A 118 -19.64 10.08 -6.58
CA ASP A 118 -21.01 10.49 -6.92
C ASP A 118 -21.34 11.82 -6.20
N PRO A 119 -21.56 12.93 -6.94
CA PRO A 119 -21.80 14.23 -6.33
C PRO A 119 -23.14 14.29 -5.58
N SER A 120 -24.11 13.45 -5.97
CA SER A 120 -25.42 13.40 -5.33
C SER A 120 -25.43 12.55 -4.05
N ARG A 121 -24.42 11.68 -3.88
CA ARG A 121 -24.34 10.72 -2.78
C ARG A 121 -22.91 10.66 -2.24
N PRO A 122 -22.58 11.44 -1.18
CA PRO A 122 -21.20 11.67 -0.76
C PRO A 122 -20.37 10.43 -0.36
N ALA A 123 -21.00 9.30 -0.05
CA ALA A 123 -20.35 8.03 0.27
C ALA A 123 -20.46 7.00 -0.87
N ASN A 124 -20.79 7.43 -2.09
CA ASN A 124 -20.88 6.56 -3.25
C ASN A 124 -19.85 6.94 -4.31
N TYR A 125 -19.39 5.93 -5.03
CA TYR A 125 -18.38 6.05 -6.07
C TYR A 125 -18.82 5.27 -7.30
N ILE A 126 -18.52 5.82 -8.47
CA ILE A 126 -18.74 5.17 -9.76
C ILE A 126 -17.38 4.67 -10.26
N ILE A 127 -17.33 3.37 -10.56
CA ILE A 127 -16.09 2.68 -10.91
C ILE A 127 -16.33 1.96 -12.22
N THR A 128 -15.59 2.34 -13.25
CA THR A 128 -15.64 1.67 -14.55
C THR A 128 -14.44 0.75 -14.66
N ILE A 129 -14.70 -0.54 -14.84
CA ILE A 129 -13.69 -1.55 -15.10
C ILE A 129 -13.73 -1.97 -16.57
N LYS A 130 -12.55 -2.26 -17.11
CA LYS A 130 -12.43 -2.92 -18.41
C LYS A 130 -12.88 -4.37 -18.31
N GLY A 131 -13.66 -4.84 -19.27
CA GLY A 131 -14.05 -6.24 -19.38
C GLY A 131 -12.88 -7.14 -19.77
N GLU A 132 -13.02 -8.44 -19.51
CA GLU A 132 -11.94 -9.37 -19.81
C GLU A 132 -11.84 -9.66 -21.32
N LYS A 133 -10.66 -10.08 -21.79
CA LYS A 133 -10.43 -10.31 -23.22
C LYS A 133 -11.38 -11.36 -23.80
N MET A 134 -11.71 -12.39 -23.03
CA MET A 134 -12.55 -13.53 -23.43
C MET A 134 -14.06 -13.29 -23.20
N GLU A 135 -14.45 -12.20 -22.54
CA GLU A 135 -15.85 -11.87 -22.29
C GLU A 135 -16.44 -11.04 -23.44
N ASP A 136 -17.74 -11.15 -23.72
CA ASP A 136 -18.43 -10.24 -24.66
C ASP A 136 -18.63 -8.83 -24.10
N ILE A 137 -18.09 -8.54 -22.91
CA ILE A 137 -18.20 -7.25 -22.24
C ILE A 137 -16.93 -6.44 -22.53
N LEU A 138 -17.10 -5.22 -23.04
CA LEU A 138 -16.02 -4.26 -23.23
C LEU A 138 -15.66 -3.55 -21.92
N LYS A 139 -16.68 -3.09 -21.18
CA LYS A 139 -16.53 -2.41 -19.89
C LYS A 139 -17.81 -2.47 -19.07
N THR A 140 -17.66 -2.45 -17.75
CA THR A 140 -18.79 -2.36 -16.82
C THR A 140 -18.58 -1.22 -15.83
N ALA A 141 -19.59 -0.38 -15.67
CA ALA A 141 -19.65 0.62 -14.62
C ALA A 141 -20.41 0.05 -13.41
N TYR A 142 -19.83 0.19 -12.23
CA TYR A 142 -20.40 -0.19 -10.94
C TYR A 142 -20.56 1.03 -10.05
N ARG A 143 -21.57 0.99 -9.18
CA ARG A 143 -21.66 1.87 -8.02
C ARG A 143 -21.13 1.14 -6.79
N LEU A 144 -20.12 1.70 -6.17
CA LEU A 144 -19.68 1.33 -4.82
C LEU A 144 -20.40 2.24 -3.81
N ASN A 145 -21.14 1.63 -2.90
CA ASN A 145 -21.83 2.31 -1.81
C ASN A 145 -21.12 2.03 -0.47
N LEU A 146 -20.64 3.10 0.18
CA LEU A 146 -19.97 3.08 1.48
C LEU A 146 -20.79 3.78 2.57
N THR A 147 -22.12 3.89 2.45
CA THR A 147 -22.98 4.37 3.55
C THR A 147 -22.89 3.48 4.80
N ASN A 148 -22.45 2.23 4.65
CA ASN A 148 -21.91 1.42 5.74
C ASN A 148 -20.52 0.91 5.32
N PRO A 149 -19.43 1.57 5.73
CA PRO A 149 -18.08 1.20 5.29
C PRO A 149 -17.65 -0.22 5.69
N ASN A 150 -18.26 -0.79 6.73
CA ASN A 150 -18.00 -2.16 7.19
C ASN A 150 -18.69 -3.22 6.31
N GLN A 151 -19.67 -2.80 5.51
CA GLN A 151 -20.43 -3.67 4.60
C GLN A 151 -20.61 -2.94 3.25
N PRO A 152 -19.51 -2.77 2.50
CA PRO A 152 -19.56 -2.10 1.21
C PRO A 152 -20.48 -2.87 0.26
N LYS A 153 -21.25 -2.14 -0.56
CA LYS A 153 -22.13 -2.75 -1.56
C LYS A 153 -21.72 -2.31 -2.96
N VAL A 154 -21.59 -3.25 -3.88
CA VAL A 154 -21.26 -2.99 -5.28
C VAL A 154 -22.43 -3.42 -6.15
N THR A 155 -22.99 -2.47 -6.91
CA THR A 155 -24.10 -2.74 -7.83
C THR A 155 -23.72 -2.36 -9.25
N PRO A 156 -23.96 -3.22 -10.26
CA PRO A 156 -23.75 -2.85 -11.65
C PRO A 156 -24.70 -1.70 -12.03
N LEU A 157 -24.21 -0.76 -12.84
CA LEU A 157 -24.99 0.34 -13.39
C LEU A 157 -25.23 0.13 -14.89
N VAL A 158 -24.13 -0.06 -15.63
CA VAL A 158 -24.15 -0.17 -17.10
C VAL A 158 -23.10 -1.19 -17.53
N ARG A 159 -23.46 -2.05 -18.47
CA ARG A 159 -22.53 -2.96 -19.18
C ARG A 159 -22.51 -2.57 -20.64
N VAL A 160 -21.32 -2.47 -21.22
CA VAL A 160 -21.13 -2.21 -22.64
C VAL A 160 -20.56 -3.48 -23.26
N TYR A 161 -21.21 -4.00 -24.28
CA TYR A 161 -20.82 -5.24 -24.96
C TYR A 161 -19.93 -4.96 -26.17
N LYS A 162 -19.15 -5.97 -26.57
CA LYS A 162 -18.43 -6.00 -27.84
C LYS A 162 -19.46 -6.22 -28.94
N ASN A 163 -19.37 -5.42 -30.01
CA ASN A 163 -20.18 -5.62 -31.21
C ASN A 163 -19.64 -6.77 -32.05
#